data_AF-A0A5C2SLU2-F1
#
_entry.id   AF-A0A5C2SLU2-F1
#
_cell.length_a   1.000
_cell.length_b   1.000
_cell.length_c   1.000
_cell.angle_alpha   90.00
_cell.angle_beta   90.00
_cell.angle_gamma   90.00
#
_symmetry.space_group_name_H-M   'P 1'
#
loop_
_entity.id
_entity.type
_entity.pdbx_description
1 polymer ?
#
loop_
_entity_poly.entity_id
_entity_poly.type
_entity_poly.pdbx_seq_one_letter_code
_entity_poly.pdbx_strand_id
1 'polypeptide(L)'
;MFDIDFDKHVRRGHPVVFTLIIFFSIIELAISAWLTSRYNLRHDYLSISVRDRTRFLLFTTCWTIFFGIIYFGMFLYRPTGGVLTSVASHAIFLTLTWIFWLAGAAAITSALGGGLNCSHHYIYCGQLNALEAFAWITWVFVTFALFVVLLRGISASRRGDGFRGGLVA
;
A
#
# COMPACT_ATOMS: atom_id res chain seq x y z
N MET A 1 -26.82 -11.33 14.02
CA MET A 1 -26.33 -10.32 15.00
C MET A 1 -24.85 -9.96 14.76
N PHE A 2 -23.92 -10.93 14.71
CA PHE A 2 -22.49 -10.71 14.41
C PHE A 2 -22.20 -9.88 13.13
N ASP A 3 -23.10 -9.95 12.15
CA ASP A 3 -22.91 -9.34 10.84
C ASP A 3 -23.13 -7.83 10.79
N ILE A 4 -24.11 -7.32 11.55
CA ILE A 4 -24.47 -5.89 11.64
C ILE A 4 -23.35 -5.11 12.31
N ASP A 5 -22.74 -5.68 13.36
CA ASP A 5 -21.60 -5.04 14.03
C ASP A 5 -20.42 -4.94 13.08
N PHE A 6 -20.09 -6.00 12.33
CA PHE A 6 -18.95 -5.96 11.41
C PHE A 6 -19.16 -4.94 10.28
N ASP A 7 -20.37 -4.77 9.74
CA ASP A 7 -20.65 -3.77 8.70
C ASP A 7 -20.37 -2.34 9.18
N LYS A 8 -20.72 -2.04 10.43
CA LYS A 8 -20.40 -0.76 11.07
C LYS A 8 -18.89 -0.55 11.20
N HIS A 9 -18.14 -1.60 11.53
CA HIS A 9 -16.68 -1.54 11.60
C HIS A 9 -16.06 -1.31 10.21
N VAL A 10 -16.55 -1.96 9.15
CA VAL A 10 -16.06 -1.75 7.78
C VAL A 10 -16.34 -0.33 7.29
N ARG A 11 -17.57 0.18 7.49
CA ARG A 11 -17.95 1.54 7.08
C ARG A 11 -17.06 2.62 7.70
N ARG A 12 -16.54 2.40 8.91
CA ARG A 12 -15.64 3.34 9.60
C ARG A 12 -14.17 3.05 9.34
N GLY A 13 -13.79 1.78 9.39
CA GLY A 13 -12.41 1.33 9.26
C GLY A 13 -11.88 1.49 7.84
N HIS A 14 -12.69 1.22 6.82
CA HIS A 14 -12.24 1.33 5.43
C HIS A 14 -11.74 2.73 5.09
N PRO A 15 -12.50 3.83 5.32
CA PRO A 15 -11.98 5.17 5.08
C PRO A 15 -10.68 5.47 5.83
N VAL A 16 -10.61 5.12 7.13
CA VAL A 16 -9.42 5.38 7.96
C VAL A 16 -8.18 4.67 7.39
N VAL A 17 -8.29 3.37 7.09
CA VAL A 17 -7.17 2.57 6.58
C VAL A 17 -6.75 3.03 5.18
N PHE A 18 -7.69 3.28 4.27
CA PHE A 18 -7.36 3.75 2.92
C PHE A 18 -6.75 5.15 2.94
N THR A 19 -7.23 6.06 3.79
CA THR A 19 -6.59 7.38 3.97
C THR A 19 -5.15 7.25 4.45
N LEU A 20 -4.88 6.37 5.42
CA LEU A 20 -3.51 6.13 5.90
C LEU A 20 -2.61 5.53 4.81
N ILE A 21 -3.10 4.53 4.07
CA ILE A 21 -2.36 3.93 2.94
C ILE A 21 -2.01 5.00 1.89
N ILE A 22 -2.98 5.82 1.49
CA ILE A 22 -2.78 6.89 0.51
C ILE A 22 -1.80 7.94 1.04
N PHE A 23 -1.96 8.37 2.29
CA PHE A 23 -1.10 9.36 2.92
C PHE A 23 0.37 8.91 2.99
N PHE A 24 0.64 7.69 3.48
CA PHE A 24 2.00 7.16 3.50
C PHE A 24 2.55 6.91 2.10
N SER A 25 1.71 6.53 1.14
CA SER A 25 2.12 6.42 -0.26
C SER A 25 2.51 7.77 -0.87
N ILE A 26 1.86 8.88 -0.48
CA ILE A 26 2.23 10.24 -0.93
C ILE A 26 3.57 10.66 -0.34
N ILE A 27 3.84 10.35 0.92
CA ILE A 27 5.14 10.60 1.54
C ILE A 27 6.23 9.82 0.80
N GLU A 28 6.02 8.53 0.58
CA GLU A 28 6.95 7.67 -0.14
C GLU A 28 7.13 8.11 -1.61
N LEU A 29 6.08 8.60 -2.26
CA LEU A 29 6.15 9.19 -3.60
C LEU A 29 7.10 10.38 -3.61
N ALA A 30 6.98 11.30 -2.64
CA ALA A 30 7.84 12.48 -2.57
C ALA A 30 9.32 12.09 -2.39
N ILE A 31 9.60 11.13 -1.51
CA ILE A 31 10.98 10.66 -1.25
C ILE A 31 11.55 9.96 -2.48
N SER A 32 10.83 8.99 -3.03
CA SER A 32 11.28 8.18 -4.18
C SER A 32 11.41 9.00 -5.46
N ALA A 33 10.51 9.95 -5.71
CA ALA A 33 10.60 10.88 -6.84
C ALA A 33 11.80 11.82 -6.69
N TRP A 34 12.01 12.37 -5.49
CA TRP A 34 13.16 13.23 -5.22
C TRP A 34 14.47 12.46 -5.42
N LEU A 35 14.63 11.29 -4.80
CA LEU A 35 15.82 10.44 -4.97
C LEU A 35 16.06 10.08 -6.44
N THR A 36 15.01 9.69 -7.16
CA THR A 36 15.10 9.37 -8.59
C THR A 36 15.58 10.57 -9.41
N SER A 37 15.07 11.77 -9.12
CA SER A 37 15.53 13.02 -9.76
C SER A 37 17.02 13.27 -9.47
N ARG A 38 17.45 13.11 -8.22
CA ARG A 38 18.86 13.25 -7.81
C ARG A 38 19.77 12.25 -8.51
N TYR A 39 19.38 10.98 -8.57
CA TYR A 39 20.13 9.93 -9.25
C TYR A 39 20.26 10.17 -10.75
N ASN A 40 19.24 10.76 -11.38
CA ASN A 40 19.29 11.11 -12.79
C ASN A 40 20.20 12.31 -13.07
N LEU A 41 20.27 13.28 -12.15
CA LEU A 41 21.08 14.50 -12.31
C LEU A 41 22.55 14.31 -11.92
N ARG A 42 22.82 13.56 -10.85
CA ARG A 42 24.16 13.49 -10.22
C ARG A 42 24.82 12.13 -10.31
N HIS A 43 24.06 11.08 -10.66
CA HIS A 43 24.57 9.70 -10.71
C HIS A 43 25.25 9.23 -9.42
N ASP A 44 24.86 9.79 -8.28
CA ASP A 44 25.43 9.59 -6.94
C ASP A 44 24.63 8.56 -6.10
N TYR A 45 24.06 7.57 -6.76
CA TYR A 45 23.40 6.44 -6.10
C TYR A 45 24.44 5.49 -5.49
N LEU A 46 24.16 4.92 -4.31
CA LEU A 46 25.08 4.01 -3.61
C LEU A 46 25.40 2.75 -4.42
N SER A 47 24.44 2.27 -5.21
CA SER A 47 24.61 1.18 -6.16
C SER A 47 23.48 1.18 -7.19
N ILE A 48 23.70 0.52 -8.33
CA ILE A 48 22.66 0.29 -9.35
C ILE A 48 21.44 -0.40 -8.72
N SER A 49 21.72 -1.32 -7.79
CA SER A 49 20.74 -2.03 -6.99
C SER A 49 19.79 -1.08 -6.26
N VAL A 50 20.32 -0.10 -5.50
CA VAL A 50 19.52 0.92 -4.79
C VAL A 50 18.69 1.75 -5.77
N ARG A 51 19.32 2.24 -6.85
CA ARG A 51 18.65 3.07 -7.87
C ARG A 51 17.40 2.40 -8.45
N ASP A 52 17.53 1.13 -8.85
CA ASP A 52 16.44 0.42 -9.53
C ASP A 52 15.29 0.10 -8.56
N ARG A 53 15.60 -0.16 -7.28
CA ARG A 53 14.60 -0.39 -6.22
C ARG A 53 13.86 0.88 -5.82
N THR A 54 14.55 2.02 -5.74
CA THR A 54 13.92 3.33 -5.53
C THR A 54 12.93 3.64 -6.66
N ARG A 55 13.29 3.34 -7.92
CA ARG A 55 12.39 3.53 -9.07
C ARG A 55 11.20 2.57 -9.05
N PHE A 56 11.38 1.35 -8.57
CA PHE A 56 10.28 0.42 -8.35
C PHE A 56 9.31 0.93 -7.28
N LEU A 57 9.81 1.42 -6.13
CA LEU A 57 8.98 2.04 -5.09
C LEU A 57 8.26 3.29 -5.60
N LEU A 58 8.90 4.10 -6.46
CA LEU A 58 8.23 5.20 -7.15
C LEU A 58 7.02 4.71 -7.98
N PHE A 59 7.18 3.64 -8.76
CA PHE A 59 6.04 3.02 -9.45
C PHE A 59 4.97 2.51 -8.46
N THR A 60 5.37 1.81 -7.39
CA THR A 60 4.47 1.24 -6.39
C THR A 60 3.62 2.31 -5.71
N THR A 61 4.19 3.47 -5.40
CA THR A 61 3.46 4.62 -4.81
C THR A 61 2.46 5.21 -5.80
N CYS A 62 2.84 5.45 -7.06
CA CYS A 62 1.93 5.91 -8.11
C CYS A 62 0.75 4.95 -8.30
N TRP A 63 1.02 3.64 -8.38
CA TRP A 63 0.00 2.59 -8.44
C TRP A 63 -0.97 2.69 -7.26
N THR A 64 -0.43 2.75 -6.04
CA THR A 64 -1.20 2.72 -4.80
C THR A 64 -2.06 3.97 -4.65
N ILE A 65 -1.54 5.15 -4.99
CA ILE A 65 -2.29 6.41 -4.93
C ILE A 65 -3.43 6.40 -5.95
N PHE A 66 -3.12 6.07 -7.21
CA PHE A 66 -4.11 6.11 -8.29
C PHE A 66 -5.29 5.18 -8.01
N PHE A 67 -5.03 3.90 -7.77
CA PHE A 67 -6.10 2.95 -7.47
C PHE A 67 -6.68 3.17 -6.07
N GLY A 68 -5.88 3.55 -5.08
CA GLY A 68 -6.34 3.86 -3.73
C GLY A 68 -7.39 4.96 -3.70
N ILE A 69 -7.18 6.06 -4.44
CA ILE A 69 -8.16 7.14 -4.58
C ILE A 69 -9.45 6.64 -5.24
N ILE A 70 -9.35 5.81 -6.28
CA ILE A 70 -10.51 5.24 -6.97
C ILE A 70 -11.34 4.36 -6.02
N TYR A 71 -10.70 3.40 -5.33
CA TYR A 71 -11.38 2.51 -4.39
C TYR A 71 -11.96 3.28 -3.19
N PHE A 72 -11.21 4.23 -2.65
CA PHE A 72 -11.67 5.12 -1.57
C PHE A 72 -12.89 5.95 -1.98
N GLY A 73 -12.80 6.66 -3.11
CA GLY A 73 -13.88 7.51 -3.62
C GLY A 73 -15.14 6.72 -3.96
N MET A 74 -14.99 5.56 -4.61
CA MET A 74 -16.12 4.69 -4.95
C MET A 74 -16.80 4.12 -3.71
N PHE A 75 -16.03 3.76 -2.67
CA PHE A 75 -16.59 3.31 -1.40
C PHE A 75 -17.37 4.42 -0.68
N LEU A 76 -16.87 5.67 -0.70
CA LEU A 76 -17.58 6.81 -0.12
C LEU A 76 -18.86 7.18 -0.89
N TYR A 77 -18.81 7.12 -2.23
CA TYR A 77 -19.94 7.47 -3.07
C TYR A 77 -21.04 6.40 -3.05
N ARG A 78 -20.68 5.13 -3.23
CA ARG A 78 -21.64 4.02 -3.30
C ARG A 78 -21.07 2.75 -2.66
N PRO A 79 -21.17 2.59 -1.33
CA PRO A 79 -20.54 1.48 -0.60
C PRO A 79 -21.12 0.10 -0.91
N THR A 80 -22.28 0.01 -1.57
CA THR A 80 -22.95 -1.26 -1.90
C THR A 80 -23.28 -1.37 -3.40
N GLY A 81 -23.29 -2.61 -3.91
CA GLY A 81 -23.78 -2.93 -5.26
C GLY A 81 -22.91 -2.49 -6.44
N GLY A 82 -21.65 -2.09 -6.23
CA GLY A 82 -20.69 -1.76 -7.29
C GLY A 82 -19.59 -2.80 -7.44
N VAL A 83 -19.09 -3.03 -8.65
CA VAL A 83 -17.95 -3.95 -8.89
C VAL A 83 -16.72 -3.50 -8.10
N LEU A 84 -16.42 -2.21 -8.09
CA LEU A 84 -15.31 -1.63 -7.33
C LEU A 84 -15.55 -1.59 -5.82
N THR A 85 -16.77 -1.85 -5.35
CA THR A 85 -17.10 -2.00 -3.93
C THR A 85 -17.33 -3.44 -3.50
N SER A 86 -17.09 -4.40 -4.41
CA SER A 86 -17.15 -5.83 -4.13
C SER A 86 -15.92 -6.32 -3.35
N VAL A 87 -16.09 -7.41 -2.62
CA VAL A 87 -15.00 -8.09 -1.90
C VAL A 87 -13.94 -8.58 -2.90
N ALA A 88 -14.35 -9.17 -4.02
CA ALA A 88 -13.43 -9.71 -5.02
C ALA A 88 -12.49 -8.65 -5.60
N SER A 89 -13.02 -7.47 -5.98
CA SER A 89 -12.19 -6.41 -6.57
C SER A 89 -11.18 -5.87 -5.56
N HIS A 90 -11.60 -5.65 -4.31
CA HIS A 90 -10.72 -5.26 -3.22
C HIS A 90 -9.64 -6.32 -2.96
N ALA A 91 -10.00 -7.60 -2.93
CA ALA A 91 -9.04 -8.68 -2.71
C ALA A 91 -7.97 -8.73 -3.80
N ILE A 92 -8.36 -8.61 -5.08
CA ILE A 92 -7.43 -8.60 -6.21
C ILE A 92 -6.50 -7.39 -6.12
N PHE A 93 -7.05 -6.19 -5.95
CA PHE A 93 -6.28 -4.96 -5.87
C PHE A 93 -5.30 -4.97 -4.69
N LEU A 94 -5.77 -5.33 -3.49
CA LEU A 94 -4.95 -5.37 -2.29
C LEU A 94 -3.89 -6.47 -2.38
N THR A 95 -4.17 -7.61 -3.01
CA THR A 95 -3.16 -8.66 -3.21
C THR A 95 -2.03 -8.20 -4.12
N LEU A 96 -2.34 -7.57 -5.26
CA LEU A 96 -1.31 -7.02 -6.15
C LEU A 96 -0.49 -5.93 -5.46
N THR A 97 -1.17 -5.04 -4.74
CA THR A 97 -0.55 -3.95 -3.97
C THR A 97 0.35 -4.52 -2.87
N TRP A 98 -0.10 -5.56 -2.17
CA TRP A 98 0.68 -6.27 -1.16
C TRP A 98 1.96 -6.87 -1.73
N ILE A 99 1.88 -7.53 -2.90
CA ILE A 99 3.05 -8.09 -3.60
C ILE A 99 4.04 -6.98 -3.95
N PHE A 100 3.57 -5.85 -4.50
CA PHE A 100 4.45 -4.74 -4.86
C PHE A 100 5.14 -4.13 -3.65
N TRP A 101 4.41 -3.86 -2.56
CA TRP A 101 5.01 -3.31 -1.35
C TRP A 101 5.97 -4.29 -0.68
N LEU A 102 5.63 -5.58 -0.59
CA LEU A 102 6.54 -6.58 -0.03
C LEU A 102 7.82 -6.69 -0.86
N ALA A 103 7.68 -6.80 -2.18
CA ALA A 103 8.83 -6.89 -3.08
C ALA A 103 9.70 -5.62 -2.99
N GLY A 104 9.08 -4.44 -2.96
CA GLY A 104 9.78 -3.15 -2.87
C GLY A 104 10.51 -2.98 -1.53
N ALA A 105 9.82 -3.23 -0.42
CA ALA A 105 10.38 -3.14 0.92
C ALA A 105 11.53 -4.14 1.13
N ALA A 106 11.33 -5.41 0.80
CA ALA A 106 12.38 -6.42 0.94
C ALA A 106 13.56 -6.15 0.00
N ALA A 107 13.30 -5.72 -1.24
CA ALA A 107 14.37 -5.42 -2.18
C ALA A 107 15.20 -4.22 -1.71
N ILE A 108 14.60 -3.10 -1.26
CA ILE A 108 15.36 -1.95 -0.77
C ILE A 108 16.12 -2.28 0.52
N THR A 109 15.50 -3.00 1.45
CA THR A 109 16.13 -3.50 2.68
C THR A 109 17.39 -4.29 2.36
N SER A 110 17.32 -5.26 1.43
CA SER A 110 18.48 -6.06 1.04
C SER A 110 19.58 -5.25 0.34
N ALA A 111 19.21 -4.20 -0.41
CA ALA A 111 20.19 -3.34 -1.07
C ALA A 111 20.91 -2.38 -0.12
N LEU A 112 20.27 -2.00 0.98
CA LEU A 112 20.83 -1.15 2.02
C LEU A 112 21.55 -1.95 3.13
N GLY A 113 21.28 -3.26 3.22
CA GLY A 113 21.83 -4.13 4.26
C GLY A 113 21.04 -4.12 5.56
N GLY A 114 19.75 -3.77 5.52
CA GLY A 114 18.88 -3.69 6.70
C GLY A 114 18.92 -2.33 7.40
N GLY A 115 18.96 -1.24 6.62
CA GLY A 115 19.10 0.12 7.10
C GLY A 115 20.55 0.61 7.15
N LEU A 116 20.73 1.91 6.89
CA LEU A 116 22.02 2.58 6.90
C LEU A 116 22.30 3.23 8.26
N ASN A 117 23.52 3.08 8.76
CA ASN A 117 23.98 3.89 9.89
C ASN A 117 24.51 5.24 9.39
N CYS A 118 23.73 6.30 9.62
CA CYS A 118 24.04 7.67 9.16
C CYS A 118 25.17 8.37 9.95
N SER A 119 25.79 7.71 10.93
CA SER A 119 27.08 8.17 11.45
C SER A 119 28.20 7.99 10.43
N HIS A 120 28.03 7.10 9.46
CA HIS A 120 28.92 6.98 8.30
C HIS A 120 28.46 7.92 7.18
N HIS A 121 29.41 8.36 6.35
CA HIS A 121 29.17 9.28 5.23
C HIS A 121 28.49 8.60 4.03
N TYR A 122 27.24 8.15 4.20
CA TYR A 122 26.40 7.68 3.10
C TYR A 122 25.61 8.82 2.47
N ILE A 123 25.64 8.89 1.14
CA ILE A 123 24.87 9.88 0.38
C ILE A 123 23.36 9.58 0.53
N TYR A 124 22.58 10.59 0.90
CA TYR A 124 21.13 10.50 1.11
C TYR A 124 20.69 9.48 2.18
N CYS A 125 21.51 9.24 3.20
CA CYS A 125 21.26 8.23 4.24
C CYS A 125 19.87 8.34 4.88
N GLY A 126 19.49 9.55 5.34
CA GLY A 126 18.20 9.78 5.98
C GLY A 126 17.02 9.52 5.05
N GLN A 127 17.14 9.90 3.78
CA GLN A 127 16.11 9.69 2.77
C GLN A 127 15.97 8.20 2.41
N LEU A 128 17.07 7.47 2.32
CA LEU A 128 17.06 6.03 2.03
C LEU A 128 16.49 5.21 3.20
N ASN A 129 16.83 5.56 4.44
CA ASN A 129 16.22 4.94 5.63
C ASN A 129 14.72 5.27 5.72
N ALA A 130 14.33 6.50 5.40
CA ALA A 130 12.92 6.88 5.38
C ALA A 130 12.16 6.08 4.30
N LEU A 131 12.72 5.96 3.09
CA LEU A 131 12.17 5.16 2.00
C LEU A 131 11.94 3.69 2.43
N GLU A 132 12.96 3.06 3.02
CA GLU A 132 12.83 1.69 3.54
C GLU A 132 11.74 1.58 4.62
N ALA A 133 11.71 2.51 5.58
CA ALA A 133 10.75 2.49 6.68
C ALA A 133 9.31 2.68 6.20
N PHE A 134 9.04 3.68 5.36
CA PHE A 134 7.69 3.94 4.84
C PHE A 134 7.18 2.84 3.92
N ALA A 135 8.08 2.14 3.19
CA ALA A 135 7.72 0.95 2.44
C ALA A 135 7.18 -0.18 3.35
N TRP A 136 7.87 -0.47 4.46
CA TRP A 136 7.39 -1.45 5.45
C TRP A 136 6.11 -1.01 6.17
N ILE A 137 6.02 0.27 6.56
CA ILE A 137 4.81 0.82 7.19
C ILE A 137 3.60 0.63 6.26
N THR A 138 3.72 1.00 4.98
CA THR A 138 2.62 0.88 4.03
C THR A 138 2.26 -0.59 3.78
N TRP A 139 3.26 -1.47 3.69
CA TRP A 139 3.03 -2.92 3.60
C TRP A 139 2.21 -3.47 4.78
N VAL A 140 2.46 -3.02 6.01
CA VAL A 140 1.69 -3.42 7.20
C VAL A 140 0.22 -3.00 7.07
N PHE A 141 -0.05 -1.76 6.66
CA PHE A 141 -1.43 -1.29 6.47
C PHE A 141 -2.15 -2.04 5.34
N VAL A 142 -1.46 -2.33 4.24
CA VAL A 142 -2.01 -3.14 3.14
C VAL A 142 -2.28 -4.57 3.59
N THR A 143 -1.40 -5.18 4.40
CA THR A 143 -1.60 -6.50 5.00
C THR A 143 -2.85 -6.52 5.89
N PHE A 144 -3.00 -5.51 6.75
CA PHE A 144 -4.18 -5.36 7.59
C PHE A 144 -5.47 -5.22 6.76
N ALA A 145 -5.46 -4.36 5.72
CA ALA A 145 -6.59 -4.19 4.83
C ALA A 145 -6.96 -5.50 4.11
N LEU A 146 -5.97 -6.21 3.56
CA LEU A 146 -6.16 -7.48 2.88
C LEU A 146 -6.76 -8.53 3.82
N PHE A 147 -6.24 -8.64 5.04
CA PHE A 147 -6.76 -9.55 6.06
C PHE A 147 -8.25 -9.28 6.36
N VAL A 148 -8.64 -8.02 6.56
CA VAL A 148 -10.05 -7.64 6.80
C VAL A 148 -10.94 -7.99 5.61
N VAL A 149 -10.48 -7.77 4.38
CA VAL A 149 -11.23 -8.10 3.15
C VAL A 149 -11.40 -9.62 3.01
N LEU A 150 -10.38 -10.42 3.33
CA LEU A 150 -10.48 -11.88 3.32
C LEU A 150 -11.46 -12.40 4.36
N LEU A 151 -11.44 -11.85 5.59
CA LEU A 151 -12.44 -12.17 6.61
C LEU A 151 -13.85 -11.84 6.12
N ARG A 152 -14.04 -10.73 5.39
CA ARG A 152 -15.33 -10.44 4.76
C ARG A 152 -15.72 -11.40 3.67
N GLY A 153 -14.78 -11.82 2.82
CA GLY A 153 -15.06 -12.83 1.79
C GLY A 153 -15.55 -14.14 2.40
N ILE A 154 -14.92 -14.60 3.48
CA ILE A 154 -15.35 -15.80 4.21
C ILE A 154 -16.76 -15.60 4.79
N SER A 155 -17.02 -14.45 5.42
CA SER A 155 -18.33 -14.12 5.98
C SER A 155 -19.42 -14.06 4.91
N ALA A 156 -19.18 -13.39 3.77
CA ALA A 156 -20.14 -13.25 2.68
C ALA A 156 -20.40 -14.60 1.98
N SER A 157 -19.37 -15.43 1.79
CA SER A 157 -19.53 -16.78 1.24
C SER A 157 -20.39 -17.67 2.12
N ARG A 158 -20.34 -17.51 3.45
CA ARG A 158 -21.18 -18.25 4.39
C ARG A 158 -22.66 -17.82 4.37
N ARG A 159 -22.96 -16.59 3.92
CA ARG A 159 -24.32 -16.06 3.79
C ARG A 159 -25.00 -16.37 2.44
N GLY A 160 -24.22 -16.84 1.46
CA GLY A 160 -24.71 -17.11 0.09
C GLY A 160 -24.48 -15.98 -0.92
N ASP A 161 -23.95 -14.82 -0.50
CA ASP A 161 -23.66 -13.68 -1.37
C ASP A 161 -22.39 -13.88 -2.22
N GLY A 162 -21.49 -14.75 -1.76
CA GLY A 162 -20.19 -15.04 -2.40
C GLY A 162 -19.24 -13.83 -2.43
N PHE A 163 -18.13 -13.95 -3.16
CA PHE A 163 -17.13 -12.89 -3.30
C PHE A 163 -17.58 -11.70 -4.18
N ARG A 164 -18.72 -11.86 -4.87
CA ARG A 164 -19.36 -10.78 -5.65
C ARG A 164 -20.14 -9.81 -4.77
N GLY A 165 -20.44 -10.18 -3.53
CA GLY A 165 -21.08 -9.30 -2.54
C GLY A 165 -20.25 -8.04 -2.28
N GLY A 166 -20.95 -6.98 -1.85
CA GLY A 166 -20.31 -5.74 -1.40
C GLY A 166 -19.48 -5.95 -0.13
N LEU A 167 -18.55 -5.05 0.16
CA LEU A 167 -17.84 -5.00 1.45
C LEU A 167 -18.78 -4.78 2.64
N VAL A 168 -19.97 -4.26 2.36
CA VAL A 168 -21.03 -3.95 3.31
C VAL A 168 -22.35 -4.48 2.74
N ALA A 169 -23.20 -5.05 3.60
CA ALA A 169 -24.56 -5.48 3.26
C ALA A 169 -25.57 -4.32 3.35
#